data_AF-A0A291EDN3-F1
#
_entry.id   AF-A0A291EDN3-F1
#
_cell.length_a   1.000
_cell.length_b   1.000
_cell.length_c   1.000
_cell.angle_alpha   90.00
_cell.angle_beta   90.00
_cell.angle_gamma   90.00
#
_symmetry.space_group_name_H-M   'P 1'
#
loop_
_entity.id
_entity.type
_entity.pdbx_description
1 polymer ?
#
loop_
_entity_poly.entity_id
_entity_poly.type
_entity_poly.pdbx_seq_one_letter_code
_entity_poly.pdbx_strand_id
1 'polypeptide(L)'
;MKYFLILLLAVAVFIVSITLGSSNDQVITFNYLIAKGDFSLSSLLATLFGVGFVLGWLVCAVFYLRTIVSLKNARRKIRRLESQLGAGEKTISDSTELVTAQNKE
;
A
#
# COMPACT_ATOMS: atom_id res chain seq x y z
N MET A 1 14.11 0.92 10.79
CA MET A 1 13.61 1.75 11.91
C MET A 1 12.36 2.57 11.59
N LYS A 2 12.27 3.29 10.46
CA LYS A 2 11.11 4.15 10.15
C LYS A 2 9.75 3.43 10.19
N TYR A 3 9.63 2.25 9.57
CA TYR A 3 8.38 1.47 9.59
C TYR A 3 8.05 0.90 10.97
N PHE A 4 9.06 0.58 11.78
CA PHE A 4 8.86 0.11 13.15
C PHE A 4 8.31 1.22 14.05
N LEU A 5 8.81 2.45 13.92
CA LEU A 5 8.27 3.61 14.64
C LEU A 5 6.84 3.95 14.23
N ILE A 6 6.54 3.87 12.93
CA ILE A 6 5.17 4.10 12.43
C ILE A 6 4.20 3.03 12.97
N LEU A 7 4.64 1.77 13.00
CA LEU A 7 3.87 0.67 13.58
C LEU A 7 3.62 0.90 15.08
N LEU A 8 4.67 1.23 15.85
CA LEU A 8 4.55 1.51 17.29
C LEU A 8 3.58 2.67 17.56
N LEU A 9 3.69 3.76 16.80
CA LEU A 9 2.78 4.90 16.89
C LEU A 9 1.34 4.49 16.56
N ALA A 10 1.13 3.72 15.50
CA ALA A 10 -0.19 3.22 15.13
C ALA A 10 -0.80 2.35 16.23
N VAL A 11 -0.02 1.44 16.82
CA VAL A 11 -0.45 0.60 17.95
C VAL A 11 -0.80 1.46 19.16
N ALA A 12 0.03 2.46 19.50
CA ALA A 12 -0.24 3.36 20.61
C ALA A 12 -1.56 4.14 20.42
N VAL A 13 -1.78 4.70 19.22
CA VAL A 13 -3.03 5.40 18.88
C VAL A 13 -4.23 4.45 18.94
N PHE A 14 -4.06 3.20 18.52
CA PHE A 14 -5.12 2.20 18.56
C PHE A 14 -5.50 1.84 20.00
N ILE A 15 -4.52 1.64 20.89
CA ILE A 15 -4.76 1.40 22.32
C ILE A 15 -5.49 2.59 22.94
N VAL A 16 -5.04 3.82 22.69
CA VAL A 16 -5.70 5.03 23.20
C VAL A 16 -7.15 5.11 22.70
N SER A 17 -7.39 4.82 21.42
CA SER A 17 -8.74 4.84 20.84
C SER A 17 -9.65 3.79 21.48
N ILE A 18 -9.17 2.56 21.70
CA ILE A 18 -9.93 1.51 22.38
C ILE A 18 -10.21 1.88 23.83
N THR A 19 -9.19 2.33 24.57
CA THR A 19 -9.32 2.67 26.00
C THR A 19 -10.27 3.85 26.20
N LEU A 20 -10.18 4.88 25.36
CA LEU A 20 -11.13 5.99 25.37
C LEU A 20 -12.53 5.49 24.99
N GLY A 21 -12.65 4.67 23.95
CA GLY A 21 -13.93 4.10 23.54
C GLY A 21 -14.57 3.26 24.64
N SER A 22 -13.84 2.35 25.29
CA SER A 22 -14.38 1.41 26.27
C SER A 22 -14.71 2.03 27.62
N SER A 23 -14.08 3.15 28.00
CA SER A 23 -14.28 3.79 29.30
C SER A 23 -15.50 4.74 29.35
N ASN A 24 -16.23 4.89 28.25
CA ASN A 24 -17.31 5.87 28.11
C ASN A 24 -18.71 5.24 28.20
N ASP A 25 -19.08 4.73 29.39
CA ASP A 25 -20.37 4.07 29.63
C ASP A 25 -21.60 5.01 29.67
N GLN A 26 -21.41 6.29 29.33
CA GLN A 26 -22.51 7.23 29.22
C GLN A 26 -23.48 6.80 28.11
N VAL A 27 -24.76 6.75 28.44
CA VAL A 27 -25.84 6.42 27.49
C VAL A 27 -26.42 7.71 26.91
N ILE A 28 -26.47 7.80 25.58
CA ILE A 28 -27.18 8.84 24.85
C ILE A 28 -28.41 8.24 24.19
N THR A 29 -29.52 8.92 24.37
CA THR A 29 -30.75 8.66 23.65
C THR A 29 -30.72 9.33 22.27
N PHE A 30 -30.87 8.54 21.22
CA PHE A 30 -31.13 9.02 19.87
C PHE A 30 -32.63 8.94 19.57
N ASN A 31 -33.21 10.09 19.23
CA ASN A 31 -34.56 10.18 18.67
C ASN A 31 -34.45 10.19 17.15
N TYR A 32 -34.68 9.03 16.53
CA TYR A 32 -34.89 8.93 15.10
C TYR A 32 -36.35 9.28 14.77
N LEU A 33 -36.60 9.70 13.52
CA LEU A 33 -37.92 10.15 13.05
C LEU A 33 -39.07 9.16 13.31
N ILE A 34 -38.76 7.87 13.45
CA ILE A 34 -39.74 6.79 13.62
C ILE A 34 -39.50 5.98 14.91
N ALA A 35 -38.35 6.15 15.58
CA ALA A 35 -37.96 5.31 16.71
C ALA A 35 -36.99 6.02 17.66
N LYS A 36 -37.01 5.63 18.94
CA LYS A 36 -36.07 6.08 19.96
C LYS A 36 -35.16 4.92 20.33
N GLY A 37 -33.85 5.15 20.38
CA GLY A 37 -32.87 4.13 20.76
C GLY A 37 -31.85 4.69 21.74
N ASP A 38 -31.56 3.94 22.79
CA ASP A 38 -30.55 4.28 23.78
C ASP A 38 -29.24 3.55 23.46
N PHE A 39 -28.17 4.32 23.24
CA PHE A 39 -26.86 3.80 22.86
C PHE A 39 -25.78 4.36 23.78
N SER A 40 -24.83 3.53 24.19
CA SER A 40 -23.64 4.00 24.90
C SER A 40 -22.71 4.76 23.96
N LEU A 41 -22.08 5.85 24.43
CA LEU A 41 -21.05 6.59 23.69
C LEU A 41 -19.97 5.64 23.17
N SER A 42 -19.54 4.69 24.00
CA SER A 42 -18.58 3.65 23.64
C SER A 42 -18.93 2.93 22.35
N SER A 43 -20.20 2.53 22.18
CA SER A 43 -20.64 1.78 21.00
C SER A 43 -20.66 2.66 19.75
N LEU A 44 -21.09 3.92 19.91
CA LEU A 44 -21.11 4.88 18.82
C LEU A 44 -19.70 5.20 18.33
N LEU A 45 -18.78 5.46 19.25
CA LEU A 45 -17.39 5.77 18.95
C LEU A 45 -16.67 4.56 18.35
N ALA A 46 -16.89 3.36 18.89
CA ALA A 46 -16.35 2.11 18.35
C ALA A 46 -16.85 1.86 16.92
N THR A 47 -18.14 2.09 16.66
CA THR A 47 -18.72 1.93 15.32
C THR A 47 -18.13 2.92 14.34
N LEU A 48 -18.05 4.20 14.71
CA LEU A 48 -17.51 5.25 13.84
C LEU A 48 -16.03 5.02 13.54
N PHE A 49 -15.25 4.65 14.55
CA PHE A 49 -13.84 4.31 14.39
C PHE A 49 -13.65 3.06 13.53
N GLY A 50 -14.43 2.00 13.78
CA GLY A 50 -14.39 0.77 12.99
C GLY A 50 -14.70 1.01 11.52
N VAL A 51 -15.76 1.76 11.22
CA VAL A 51 -16.13 2.13 9.84
C VAL A 51 -15.05 2.99 9.20
N GLY A 52 -14.53 3.99 9.92
CA GLY A 52 -13.43 4.83 9.44
C GLY A 52 -12.16 4.04 9.16
N PHE A 53 -11.83 3.08 10.02
CA PHE A 53 -10.68 2.20 9.86
C PHE A 53 -10.83 1.27 8.64
N VAL A 54 -12.01 0.67 8.44
CA VAL A 54 -12.30 -0.17 7.26
C VAL A 54 -12.21 0.64 5.97
N LEU A 55 -12.77 1.85 5.95
CA LEU A 55 -12.67 2.76 4.80
C LEU A 55 -11.22 3.15 4.52
N GLY A 56 -10.47 3.55 5.56
CA GLY A 56 -9.05 3.89 5.44
C GLY A 56 -8.19 2.73 4.95
N TRP A 57 -8.45 1.52 5.46
CA TRP A 57 -7.80 0.31 4.97
C TRP A 57 -8.12 0.09 3.51
N LEU A 58 -9.39 0.14 3.11
CA LEU A 58 -9.81 -0.11 1.73
C LEU A 58 -9.13 0.85 0.75
N VAL A 59 -9.08 2.15 1.09
CA VAL A 59 -8.34 3.15 0.31
C VAL A 59 -6.85 2.77 0.25
N CYS A 60 -6.20 2.54 1.39
CA CYS A 60 -4.78 2.17 1.45
C CYS A 60 -4.47 0.92 0.60
N ALA A 61 -5.31 -0.11 0.67
CA ALA A 61 -5.16 -1.36 -0.07
C ALA A 61 -5.20 -1.13 -1.58
N VAL A 62 -6.14 -0.32 -2.08
CA VAL A 62 -6.24 0.01 -3.51
C VAL A 62 -4.99 0.79 -3.98
N PHE A 63 -4.55 1.79 -3.23
CA PHE A 63 -3.34 2.55 -3.56
C PHE A 63 -2.07 1.70 -3.52
N TYR A 64 -1.96 0.81 -2.53
CA TYR A 64 -0.85 -0.14 -2.41
C TYR A 64 -0.83 -1.11 -3.60
N LEU A 65 -2.00 -1.64 -3.99
CA LEU A 65 -2.14 -2.54 -5.13
C LEU A 65 -1.76 -1.85 -6.46
N ARG A 66 -2.16 -0.58 -6.65
CA ARG A 66 -1.69 0.21 -7.81
C ARG A 66 -0.18 0.38 -7.80
N THR A 67 0.40 0.69 -6.64
CA THR A 67 1.84 0.91 -6.50
C THR A 67 2.63 -0.36 -6.84
N ILE A 68 2.21 -1.52 -6.33
CA ILE A 68 2.90 -2.79 -6.61
C ILE A 68 2.78 -3.20 -8.09
N VAL A 69 1.64 -2.94 -8.74
CA VAL A 69 1.47 -3.18 -10.19
C VAL A 69 2.39 -2.28 -11.00
N SER A 70 2.46 -0.99 -10.68
CA SER A 70 3.38 -0.04 -11.34
C SER A 70 4.84 -0.50 -11.21
N LEU A 71 5.24 -0.93 -10.02
CA LEU A 71 6.58 -1.39 -9.72
C LEU A 71 6.93 -2.66 -10.52
N LYS A 72 5.99 -3.61 -10.62
CA LYS A 72 6.16 -4.81 -11.47
C LYS A 72 6.30 -4.46 -12.95
N ASN A 73 5.50 -3.52 -13.45
CA ASN A 73 5.55 -3.10 -14.84
C ASN A 73 6.85 -2.35 -15.18
N ALA A 74 7.29 -1.45 -14.31
CA ALA A 74 8.57 -0.75 -14.44
C ALA A 74 9.74 -1.74 -14.45
N ARG A 75 9.75 -2.71 -13.53
CA ARG A 75 10.80 -3.75 -13.48
C ARG A 75 10.84 -4.62 -14.75
N ARG A 76 9.67 -4.93 -15.35
CA ARG A 76 9.60 -5.63 -16.63
C ARG A 76 10.17 -4.80 -17.79
N LYS A 77 9.93 -3.49 -17.81
CA LYS A 77 10.50 -2.59 -18.83
C LYS A 77 12.02 -2.51 -18.72
N ILE A 78 12.55 -2.38 -17.50
CA ILE A 78 14.00 -2.38 -17.24
C ILE A 78 14.65 -3.66 -17.78
N ARG A 79 14.09 -4.83 -17.45
CA ARG A 79 14.64 -6.11 -17.92
C ARG A 79 14.65 -6.26 -19.45
N ARG A 80 13.66 -5.69 -20.15
CA ARG A 80 13.61 -5.69 -21.63
C ARG A 80 14.65 -4.76 -22.25
N LEU A 81 14.91 -3.62 -21.61
CA LEU A 81 15.92 -2.67 -22.06
C LEU A 81 17.32 -3.28 -21.83
N GLU A 82 17.57 -3.85 -20.66
CA GLU A 82 18.82 -4.59 -20.36
C GLU A 82 19.07 -5.72 -21.35
N SER A 83 18.05 -6.52 -21.71
CA SER A 83 18.22 -7.58 -22.71
C SER A 83 18.52 -7.06 -24.11
N GLN A 84 17.98 -5.90 -24.49
CA GLN A 84 18.25 -5.29 -25.79
C GLN A 84 19.65 -4.68 -25.86
N LEU A 85 20.11 -4.03 -24.78
CA LEU A 85 21.49 -3.55 -24.68
C LEU A 85 22.47 -4.74 -24.76
N GLY A 86 22.24 -5.80 -23.99
CA GLY A 86 23.12 -6.98 -24.02
C GLY A 86 23.10 -7.75 -25.35
N ALA A 87 21.97 -7.74 -26.08
CA ALA A 87 21.91 -8.30 -27.42
C ALA A 87 22.63 -7.41 -28.45
N GLY A 88 22.46 -6.09 -28.36
CA GLY A 88 23.18 -5.13 -29.22
C GLY A 88 24.70 -5.19 -29.03
N GLU A 89 25.18 -5.35 -27.80
CA GLU A 89 26.61 -5.51 -27.52
C GLU A 89 27.19 -6.80 -28.11
N LYS A 90 26.44 -7.91 -28.05
CA LYS A 90 26.82 -9.16 -28.73
C LYS A 90 26.86 -9.01 -30.25
N THR A 91 25.87 -8.34 -30.85
CA THR A 91 25.84 -8.13 -32.31
C THR A 91 26.97 -7.23 -32.80
N ILE A 92 27.37 -6.22 -32.02
CA ILE A 92 28.51 -5.35 -32.35
C ILE A 92 29.83 -6.13 -32.22
N SER A 93 29.96 -6.99 -31.22
CA SER A 93 31.14 -7.86 -31.06
C SER A 93 31.27 -8.86 -32.22
N ASP A 94 30.20 -9.54 -32.60
CA ASP A 94 30.17 -10.50 -33.73
C ASP A 94 30.52 -9.83 -35.06
N SER A 95 29.97 -8.64 -35.30
CA SER A 95 30.24 -7.88 -36.53
C SER A 95 31.69 -7.40 -36.61
N THR A 96 32.31 -7.11 -35.46
CA THR A 96 33.72 -6.66 -35.38
C THR A 96 34.69 -7.82 -35.63
N GLU A 97 34.38 -9.04 -35.14
CA GLU A 97 35.15 -10.24 -35.43
C GLU A 97 35.06 -10.67 -36.91
N LEU A 98 33.87 -10.55 -37.53
CA LEU A 98 33.69 -10.88 -38.95
C LEU A 98 34.43 -9.92 -39.89
N VAL A 99 34.46 -8.62 -39.56
CA VAL A 99 35.19 -7.61 -40.36
C VAL A 99 36.70 -7.76 -40.20
N THR A 100 37.20 -8.17 -39.03
CA THR A 100 38.64 -8.43 -38.83
C THR A 100 39.10 -9.74 -39.45
N ALA A 101 38.23 -10.74 -39.56
CA ALA A 101 38.51 -11.98 -40.29
C ALA A 101 38.59 -11.78 -41.82
N GLN A 102 37.70 -10.96 -42.39
CA GLN A 102 37.68 -10.65 -43.83
C GLN A 102 38.83 -9.76 -44.31
N ASN A 103 39.53 -9.05 -43.43
CA ASN A 103 40.70 -8.24 -43.76
C ASN A 103 42.02 -9.03 -43.68
N LYS A 104 41.97 -10.31 -43.28
CA LYS A 104 43.14 -11.17 -43.11
C LYS A 104 43.35 -12.16 -44.27
N GLU A 105 42.42 -12.21 -45.22
CA GLU A 105 42.56 -12.85 -46.54
C GLU A 105 42.96 -11.82 -47.59
#